data_AF-A0AB35MKU8-F1
#
_entry.id   AF-A0AB35MKU8-F1
#
_cell.length_a   1.000
_cell.length_b   1.000
_cell.length_c   1.000
_cell.angle_alpha   90.00
_cell.angle_beta   90.00
_cell.angle_gamma   90.00
#
_symmetry.space_group_name_H-M   'P 1'
#
loop_
_entity.id
_entity.type
_entity.pdbx_description
1 polymer ?
#
loop_
_entity_poly.entity_id
_entity_poly.type
_entity_poly.pdbx_seq_one_letter_code
_entity_poly.pdbx_strand_id
1 'polypeptide(L)'
;MPALVVKCTWGAERPEALMQAFTVAATAAASGRTVSMWLTGEASVHGVLGSEDVELAYSPPLSALREAILAAGGTLTVCTQCAQRRGITEADLIEGARIAGAAAFVAEATAPDATALVY
;
A
#
# COMPACT_ATOMS: atom_id res chain seq x y z
N MET A 1 16.07 11.27 1.65
CA MET A 1 15.67 11.06 0.23
C MET A 1 14.18 11.37 0.13
N PRO A 2 13.70 11.96 -0.96
CA PRO A 2 12.29 12.32 -1.12
C PRO A 2 11.38 11.10 -0.99
N ALA A 3 10.35 11.19 -0.15
CA ALA A 3 9.40 10.11 0.07
C ALA A 3 8.47 9.94 -1.14
N LEU A 4 8.20 8.69 -1.53
CA LEU A 4 7.14 8.37 -2.50
C LEU A 4 5.91 7.88 -1.73
N VAL A 5 4.82 8.62 -1.82
CA VAL A 5 3.52 8.24 -1.26
C VAL A 5 2.69 7.65 -2.39
N VAL A 6 2.38 6.36 -2.33
CA VAL A 6 1.58 5.66 -3.34
C VAL A 6 0.23 5.32 -2.72
N LYS A 7 -0.86 5.82 -3.30
CA LYS A 7 -2.22 5.49 -2.88
C LYS A 7 -2.87 4.58 -3.92
N CYS A 8 -3.19 3.37 -3.50
CA CYS A 8 -3.93 2.40 -4.30
C CYS A 8 -5.42 2.47 -3.93
N THR A 9 -6.27 2.66 -4.94
CA THR A 9 -7.73 2.79 -4.79
C THR A 9 -8.51 1.60 -5.33
N TRP A 10 -7.83 0.65 -5.97
CA TRP A 10 -8.42 -0.53 -6.63
C TRP A 10 -7.93 -1.82 -6.01
N GLY A 11 -8.79 -2.83 -5.95
CA GLY A 11 -8.46 -4.19 -5.54
C GLY A 11 -8.36 -5.14 -6.74
N ALA A 12 -8.55 -6.43 -6.47
CA ALA A 12 -8.45 -7.51 -7.46
C ALA A 12 -9.48 -7.39 -8.60
N GLU A 13 -10.50 -6.53 -8.48
CA GLU A 13 -11.44 -6.20 -9.56
C GLU A 13 -10.80 -5.40 -10.71
N ARG A 14 -9.66 -4.76 -10.47
CA ARG A 14 -8.83 -4.11 -11.50
C ARG A 14 -7.36 -4.49 -11.30
N PRO A 15 -6.99 -5.75 -11.63
CA PRO A 15 -5.71 -6.32 -11.22
C PRO A 15 -4.52 -5.58 -11.81
N GLU A 16 -4.59 -5.07 -13.05
CA GLU A 16 -3.50 -4.29 -13.64
C GLU A 16 -3.23 -2.98 -12.87
N ALA A 17 -4.27 -2.26 -12.44
CA ALA A 17 -4.12 -1.01 -11.69
C ALA A 17 -3.59 -1.26 -10.26
N LEU A 18 -4.10 -2.32 -9.61
CA LEU A 18 -3.61 -2.80 -8.33
C LEU A 18 -2.11 -3.16 -8.42
N MET A 19 -1.75 -4.04 -9.34
CA MET A 19 -0.38 -4.53 -9.49
C MET A 19 0.59 -3.43 -9.91
N GLN A 20 0.15 -2.46 -10.71
CA GLN A 20 0.97 -1.31 -11.08
C GLN A 20 1.33 -0.46 -9.86
N ALA A 21 0.39 -0.21 -8.94
CA ALA A 21 0.65 0.55 -7.72
C ALA A 21 1.73 -0.14 -6.84
N PHE A 22 1.59 -1.45 -6.62
CA PHE A 22 2.56 -2.24 -5.85
C PHE A 22 3.92 -2.33 -6.56
N THR A 23 3.93 -2.50 -7.87
CA THR A 23 5.17 -2.57 -8.67
C THR A 23 5.95 -1.26 -8.59
N VAL A 24 5.27 -0.11 -8.72
CA VAL A 24 5.91 1.21 -8.60
C VAL A 24 6.44 1.44 -7.18
N ALA A 25 5.65 1.11 -6.16
CA ALA A 25 6.07 1.22 -4.76
C ALA A 25 7.30 0.33 -4.46
N ALA A 26 7.28 -0.93 -4.88
CA ALA A 26 8.41 -1.86 -4.69
C ALA A 26 9.66 -1.40 -5.47
N THR A 27 9.50 -0.89 -6.68
CA THR A 27 10.62 -0.34 -7.47
C THR A 27 11.21 0.89 -6.80
N ALA A 28 10.38 1.78 -6.25
CA ALA A 28 10.84 2.95 -5.51
C ALA A 28 11.62 2.55 -4.25
N ALA A 29 11.11 1.57 -3.51
CA ALA A 29 11.80 1.00 -2.35
C ALA A 29 13.17 0.42 -2.74
N ALA A 30 13.24 -0.38 -3.80
CA ALA A 30 14.49 -0.94 -4.32
C ALA A 30 15.50 0.14 -4.79
N SER A 31 15.00 1.32 -5.19
CA SER A 31 15.84 2.48 -5.53
C SER A 31 16.32 3.29 -4.32
N GLY A 32 16.03 2.84 -3.10
CA GLY A 32 16.43 3.49 -1.84
C GLY A 32 15.52 4.65 -1.43
N ARG A 33 14.35 4.82 -2.05
CA ARG A 33 13.37 5.84 -1.62
C ARG A 33 12.60 5.35 -0.40
N THR A 34 12.29 6.26 0.51
CA THR A 34 11.28 6.02 1.55
C THR A 34 9.91 5.89 0.89
N VAL A 35 9.19 4.80 1.13
CA VAL A 35 7.89 4.52 0.53
C VAL A 35 6.80 4.50 1.61
N SER A 36 5.70 5.22 1.35
CA SER A 36 4.46 5.09 2.11
C SER A 36 3.34 4.62 1.18
N MET A 37 2.91 3.37 1.35
CA MET A 37 1.87 2.72 0.56
C MET A 37 0.53 2.80 1.29
N TRP A 38 -0.45 3.46 0.69
CA TRP A 38 -1.79 3.66 1.22
C TRP A 38 -2.80 2.78 0.48
N LEU A 39 -3.44 1.87 1.22
CA LEU A 39 -4.45 0.95 0.73
C LEU A 39 -5.85 1.46 1.07
N THR A 40 -6.60 1.81 0.04
CA THR A 40 -7.96 2.39 0.17
C THR A 40 -8.94 1.67 -0.74
N GLY A 41 -10.23 1.75 -0.41
CA GLY A 41 -11.26 1.02 -1.16
C GLY A 41 -11.09 -0.48 -1.02
N GLU A 42 -11.18 -1.19 -2.15
CA GLU A 42 -10.97 -2.65 -2.18
C GLU A 42 -9.53 -3.04 -1.89
N ALA A 43 -8.54 -2.17 -2.18
CA ALA A 43 -7.12 -2.44 -1.90
C ALA A 43 -6.83 -2.71 -0.42
N SER A 44 -7.70 -2.23 0.50
CA SER A 44 -7.52 -2.38 1.94
C SER A 44 -7.39 -3.82 2.42
N VAL A 45 -7.98 -4.79 1.70
CA VAL A 45 -7.87 -6.21 2.05
C VAL A 45 -6.43 -6.73 1.95
N HIS A 46 -5.57 -6.12 1.13
CA HIS A 46 -4.18 -6.56 0.95
C HIS A 46 -3.24 -6.10 2.08
N GLY A 47 -3.77 -5.40 3.09
CA GLY A 47 -3.08 -5.16 4.36
C GLY A 47 -3.41 -6.18 5.45
N VAL A 48 -4.33 -7.12 5.18
CA VAL A 48 -4.84 -8.10 6.15
C VAL A 48 -4.03 -9.39 6.08
N LEU A 49 -3.73 -9.98 7.24
CA LEU A 49 -3.09 -11.27 7.36
C LEU A 49 -3.98 -12.37 6.80
N GLY A 50 -3.42 -13.23 5.95
CA GLY A 50 -4.15 -14.32 5.33
C GLY A 50 -5.08 -13.90 4.18
N SER A 51 -5.00 -12.64 3.70
CA SER A 51 -5.66 -12.23 2.46
C SER A 51 -5.18 -13.10 1.28
N GLU A 52 -6.09 -13.47 0.38
CA GLU A 52 -5.71 -14.15 -0.87
C GLU A 52 -4.72 -13.29 -1.66
N ASP A 53 -3.71 -13.95 -2.22
CA ASP A 53 -2.71 -13.28 -3.02
C ASP A 53 -3.24 -12.97 -4.43
N VAL A 54 -2.67 -11.96 -5.08
CA VAL A 54 -3.05 -11.58 -6.44
C VAL A 54 -1.92 -11.93 -7.39
N GLU A 55 -2.27 -12.75 -8.38
CA GLU A 55 -1.40 -13.15 -9.47
C GLU A 55 -1.77 -12.38 -10.74
N LEU A 56 -0.75 -11.91 -11.47
CA LEU A 56 -0.93 -11.28 -12.77
C LEU A 56 0.21 -11.72 -13.70
N ALA A 57 -0.13 -12.15 -14.92
CA ALA A 57 0.87 -12.61 -15.88
C ALA A 57 1.98 -11.57 -16.06
N TYR A 58 3.23 -12.03 -16.01
CA TYR A 58 4.45 -11.21 -16.13
C TYR A 58 4.71 -10.22 -14.98
N SER A 59 4.05 -10.39 -13.83
CA SER A 59 4.33 -9.66 -12.59
C SER A 59 4.73 -10.65 -11.49
N PRO A 60 5.61 -10.28 -10.53
CA PRO A 60 5.69 -10.99 -9.26
C PRO A 60 4.33 -10.99 -8.55
N PRO A 61 4.03 -11.98 -7.70
CA PRO A 61 2.81 -11.97 -6.90
C PRO A 61 2.76 -10.73 -5.99
N LEU A 62 1.54 -10.27 -5.68
CA LEU A 62 1.35 -9.06 -4.87
C LEU A 62 2.05 -9.16 -3.52
N SER A 63 1.98 -10.32 -2.86
CA SER A 63 2.66 -10.58 -1.58
C SER A 63 4.16 -10.28 -1.66
N ALA A 64 4.86 -10.74 -2.70
CA ALA A 64 6.28 -10.50 -2.88
C ALA A 64 6.60 -9.01 -3.09
N LEU A 65 5.77 -8.28 -3.84
CA LEU A 65 5.92 -6.83 -4.01
C LEU A 65 5.70 -6.08 -2.69
N ARG A 66 4.68 -6.49 -1.92
CA ARG A 66 4.36 -5.95 -0.60
C ARG A 66 5.49 -6.18 0.40
N GLU A 67 6.03 -7.40 0.44
CA GLU A 67 7.15 -7.77 1.29
C GLU A 67 8.43 -7.00 0.93
N ALA A 68 8.70 -6.78 -0.36
CA ALA A 68 9.83 -5.97 -0.79
C ALA A 68 9.72 -4.51 -0.29
N ILE A 69 8.52 -3.93 -0.28
CA ILE A 69 8.28 -2.59 0.27
C ILE A 69 8.59 -2.56 1.78
N LEU A 70 8.05 -3.52 2.53
CA LEU A 70 8.23 -3.60 3.99
C LEU A 70 9.68 -3.90 4.37
N ALA A 71 10.35 -4.81 3.68
CA ALA A 71 11.75 -5.18 3.93
C ALA A 71 12.71 -4.01 3.69
N ALA A 72 12.36 -3.08 2.79
CA ALA A 72 13.11 -1.84 2.58
C ALA A 72 12.79 -0.73 3.61
N GLY A 73 11.98 -1.02 4.64
CA GLY A 73 11.57 -0.05 5.65
C GLY A 73 10.44 0.87 5.21
N GLY A 74 9.73 0.53 4.13
CA GLY A 74 8.49 1.21 3.74
C GLY A 74 7.34 0.91 4.68
N THR A 75 6.29 1.73 4.63
CA THR A 75 5.08 1.55 5.47
C THR A 75 3.88 1.17 4.63
N LEU A 76 3.06 0.24 5.12
CA LEU A 76 1.75 -0.08 4.56
C LEU A 76 0.64 0.50 5.45
N THR A 77 -0.27 1.27 4.90
CA THR A 77 -1.33 1.94 5.66
C THR A 77 -2.69 1.59 5.11
N VAL A 78 -3.55 1.00 5.95
CA VAL A 78 -4.96 0.75 5.63
C VAL A 78 -5.80 1.95 6.04
N CYS A 79 -6.63 2.46 5.13
CA CYS A 79 -7.49 3.60 5.45
C CYS A 79 -8.52 3.27 6.53
N THR A 80 -8.61 4.11 7.58
CA THR A 80 -9.54 3.93 8.71
C THR A 80 -10.98 3.67 8.29
N GLN A 81 -11.53 4.48 7.37
CA GLN A 81 -12.92 4.30 6.93
C GLN A 81 -13.12 3.03 6.08
N CYS A 82 -12.08 2.57 5.39
CA CYS A 82 -12.15 1.35 4.60
C CYS A 82 -12.08 0.12 5.50
N ALA A 83 -11.22 0.17 6.53
CA ALA A 83 -11.14 -0.83 7.58
C ALA A 83 -12.47 -0.96 8.35
N GLN A 84 -13.02 0.17 8.82
CA GLN A 84 -14.32 0.18 9.53
C GLN A 84 -15.46 -0.43 8.71
N ARG A 85 -15.55 -0.11 7.40
CA ARG A 85 -16.57 -0.68 6.51
C ARG A 85 -16.46 -2.20 6.33
N ARG A 86 -15.27 -2.77 6.57
CA ARG A 86 -14.96 -4.20 6.39
C ARG A 86 -14.77 -4.95 7.70
N GLY A 87 -14.91 -4.28 8.85
CA GLY A 87 -14.64 -4.88 10.15
C GLY A 87 -13.16 -5.22 10.39
N ILE A 88 -12.23 -4.58 9.67
CA ILE A 88 -10.79 -4.80 9.84
C ILE A 88 -10.30 -3.99 11.06
N THR A 89 -9.55 -4.65 11.93
CA THR A 89 -8.88 -4.09 13.11
C THR A 89 -7.36 -4.20 12.98
N GLU A 90 -6.62 -3.55 13.88
CA GLU A 90 -5.14 -3.67 13.92
C GLU A 90 -4.67 -5.13 14.13
N ALA A 91 -5.47 -5.96 14.81
CA ALA A 91 -5.14 -7.37 15.05
C ALA A 91 -5.22 -8.24 13.78
N ASP A 92 -5.92 -7.75 12.76
CA ASP A 92 -6.08 -8.46 11.49
C ASP A 92 -4.96 -8.13 10.50
N LEU A 93 -4.11 -7.14 10.80
CA LEU A 93 -3.12 -6.65 9.84
C LEU A 93 -1.88 -7.55 9.78
N ILE A 94 -1.22 -7.53 8.62
CA ILE A 94 0.15 -8.04 8.53
C ILE A 94 1.12 -7.20 9.36
N GLU A 95 2.26 -7.79 9.74
CA GLU A 95 3.33 -7.06 10.40
C GLU A 95 3.84 -5.90 9.52
N GLY A 96 4.05 -4.73 10.13
CA GLY A 96 4.47 -3.51 9.43
C GLY A 96 3.35 -2.72 8.75
N ALA A 97 2.10 -3.22 8.78
CA ALA A 97 0.92 -2.44 8.42
C ALA A 97 0.31 -1.72 9.64
N ARG A 98 -0.42 -0.64 9.38
CA ARG A 98 -1.17 0.13 10.40
C ARG A 98 -2.48 0.66 9.83
N ILE A 99 -3.41 1.07 10.69
CA ILE A 99 -4.59 1.85 10.27
C ILE A 99 -4.35 3.35 10.48
N ALA A 100 -4.59 4.15 9.43
CA ALA A 100 -4.58 5.61 9.56
C ALA A 100 -5.59 6.31 8.64
N GLY A 101 -5.96 7.53 9.03
CA GLY A 101 -7.02 8.32 8.39
C GLY A 101 -6.51 9.35 7.39
N ALA A 102 -7.45 10.04 6.74
CA ALA A 102 -7.16 11.04 5.70
C ALA A 102 -6.22 12.16 6.17
N ALA A 103 -6.27 12.56 7.44
CA ALA A 103 -5.37 13.60 7.98
C ALA A 103 -3.89 13.19 7.90
N ALA A 104 -3.57 11.93 8.19
CA ALA A 104 -2.20 11.40 8.07
C ALA A 104 -1.79 11.27 6.60
N PHE A 105 -2.71 10.87 5.71
CA PHE A 105 -2.43 10.85 4.27
C PHE A 105 -2.08 12.24 3.74
N VAL A 106 -2.88 13.26 4.09
CA VAL A 106 -2.60 14.64 3.68
C VAL A 106 -1.24 15.08 4.20
N ALA A 107 -0.94 14.85 5.48
CA ALA A 107 0.35 15.22 6.06
C ALA A 107 1.55 14.58 5.32
N GLU A 108 1.47 13.30 4.99
CA GLU A 108 2.54 12.60 4.25
C GLU A 108 2.63 13.04 2.79
N ALA A 109 1.48 13.16 2.11
CA ALA A 109 1.42 13.50 0.69
C ALA A 109 1.84 14.95 0.41
N THR A 110 1.70 15.85 1.38
CA THR A 110 2.11 17.26 1.26
C THR A 110 3.38 17.59 2.05
N ALA A 111 4.09 16.59 2.57
CA ALA A 111 5.36 16.82 3.23
C ALA A 111 6.38 17.41 2.23
N PRO A 112 7.33 18.25 2.69
CA PRO A 112 8.42 18.72 1.83
C PRO A 112 9.10 17.57 1.11
N ASP A 113 9.35 17.76 -0.19
CA ASP A 113 9.98 16.77 -1.07
C ASP A 113 9.24 15.44 -1.24
N ALA A 114 7.99 15.31 -0.77
CA ALA A 114 7.15 14.16 -1.05
C ALA A 114 6.60 14.22 -2.49
N THR A 115 6.50 13.06 -3.13
CA THR A 115 5.74 12.90 -4.38
C THR A 115 4.60 11.93 -4.12
N ALA A 116 3.37 12.35 -4.39
CA ALA A 116 2.18 11.51 -4.25
C ALA A 116 1.70 11.00 -5.61
N LEU A 117 1.50 9.68 -5.72
CA LEU A 117 0.91 9.02 -6.88
C LEU A 117 -0.39 8.33 -6.45
N VAL A 118 -1.44 8.43 -7.26
CA VAL A 118 -2.71 7.76 -7.01
C VAL A 118 -3.02 6.83 -8.18
N TYR A 119 -3.28 5.57 -7.87
CA TYR A 119 -3.64 4.51 -8.80
C TYR A 119 -5.09 4.12 -8.60
#